data_AF-A0A7S0ZUK3-F1
#
_entry.id   AF-A0A7S0ZUK3-F1
#
_cell.length_a   1.000
_cell.length_b   1.000
_cell.length_c   1.000
_cell.angle_alpha   90.00
_cell.angle_beta   90.00
_cell.angle_gamma   90.00
#
_symmetry.space_group_name_H-M   'P 1'
#
loop_
_entity.id
_entity.type
_entity.pdbx_description
1 polymer ?
#
loop_
_entity_poly.entity_id
_entity_poly.type
_entity_poly.pdbx_seq_one_letter_code
_entity_poly.pdbx_strand_id
1 'polypeptide(L)'
;RYVELVLIARGASKALTLRTALMWYCGALRQVLAESKDVVTTLEKYTGPGPSDASIGFQNHADKHWRIMSHVVVAVGEMVTWLETIATARYGCERLFVSGARSCAAFVPPGFRDLLGPHRSVALEHRNVMIAELLRGGWPPSARPRPDEEVHLHPCKVCGQRLTTLWLHRGLCLSCEEKVRSEGSCPYSERCGRTSFCPHERRCFVCEQWSCEQCRILRGDGEDVWQVVQRLSPTAVFLDFDRTLCSTRRGGSPLDGNHTVDPDLASVCAGHPIVKVVTRSSRKDDIETFLNAKGVRIAGVRSLKIENLQSKSEVIREELDGVPDSVGLFVDDDIRELTDASLVQLVNE
;
A
#
# COMPACT_ATOMS: atom_id res chain seq x y z
N ARG A 1 -38.68 -11.28 11.33
CA ARG A 1 -39.36 -10.24 10.53
C ARG A 1 -39.30 -8.83 11.12
N TYR A 2 -39.77 -8.56 12.35
CA TYR A 2 -39.65 -7.19 12.93
C TYR A 2 -38.20 -6.70 13.05
N VAL A 3 -37.31 -7.51 13.64
CA VAL A 3 -35.88 -7.16 13.80
C VAL A 3 -35.20 -6.87 12.46
N GLU A 4 -35.46 -7.71 11.46
CA GLU A 4 -34.96 -7.55 10.09
C GLU A 4 -35.41 -6.23 9.46
N LEU A 5 -36.70 -5.89 9.55
CA LEU A 5 -37.24 -4.61 9.05
C LEU A 5 -36.63 -3.40 9.78
N VAL A 6 -36.38 -3.51 11.08
CA VAL A 6 -35.70 -2.47 11.86
C VAL A 6 -34.24 -2.30 11.41
N LEU A 7 -33.53 -3.39 11.14
CA LEU A 7 -32.15 -3.34 10.62
C LEU A 7 -32.10 -2.72 9.22
N ILE A 8 -33.03 -3.10 8.33
CA ILE A 8 -33.17 -2.49 7.01
C ILE A 8 -33.45 -0.99 7.12
N ALA A 9 -34.42 -0.59 7.95
CA ALA A 9 -34.77 0.82 8.14
C ALA A 9 -33.59 1.64 8.71
N ARG A 10 -32.85 1.09 9.68
CA ARG A 10 -31.62 1.72 10.21
C ARG A 10 -30.54 1.86 9.14
N GLY A 11 -30.35 0.83 8.31
CA GLY A 11 -29.43 0.86 7.17
C GLY A 11 -29.81 1.97 6.18
N ALA A 12 -31.09 2.05 5.80
CA ALA A 12 -31.61 3.07 4.90
C ALA A 12 -31.46 4.48 5.48
N SER A 13 -31.80 4.68 6.75
CA SER A 13 -31.63 5.97 7.44
C SER A 13 -30.17 6.41 7.50
N LYS A 14 -29.24 5.50 7.79
CA LYS A 14 -27.79 5.77 7.77
C LYS A 14 -27.32 6.14 6.36
N ALA A 15 -27.75 5.42 5.33
CA ALA A 15 -27.40 5.70 3.95
C ALA A 15 -27.88 7.08 3.49
N LEU A 16 -29.14 7.45 3.82
CA LEU A 16 -29.68 8.77 3.53
C LEU A 16 -28.93 9.88 4.26
N THR A 17 -28.60 9.67 5.53
CA THR A 17 -27.82 10.65 6.32
C THR A 17 -26.42 10.86 5.74
N LEU A 18 -25.73 9.77 5.38
CA LEU A 18 -24.42 9.85 4.72
C LEU A 18 -24.50 10.58 3.39
N ARG A 19 -25.53 10.33 2.58
CA ARG A 19 -25.75 11.03 1.30
C ARG A 19 -25.94 12.53 1.51
N THR A 20 -26.77 12.94 2.47
CA THR A 20 -26.99 14.36 2.78
C THR A 20 -25.70 15.03 3.26
N ALA A 21 -24.98 14.40 4.19
CA ALA A 21 -23.71 14.91 4.69
C ALA A 21 -22.67 15.04 3.57
N LEU A 22 -22.60 14.06 2.67
CA LEU A 22 -21.72 14.08 1.50
C LEU A 22 -22.05 15.25 0.57
N MET A 23 -23.34 15.50 0.27
CA MET A 23 -23.74 16.63 -0.56
C MET A 23 -23.37 17.99 0.06
N TRP A 24 -23.55 18.15 1.37
CA TRP A 24 -23.13 19.36 2.09
C TRP A 24 -21.62 19.55 2.06
N TYR A 25 -20.87 18.46 2.28
CA TYR A 25 -19.42 18.49 2.22
C TYR A 25 -18.91 18.86 0.82
N CYS A 26 -19.50 18.32 -0.25
CA CYS A 26 -19.21 18.76 -1.62
C CYS A 26 -19.48 20.25 -1.83
N GLY A 27 -20.59 20.77 -1.29
CA GLY A 27 -20.91 22.20 -1.33
C GLY A 27 -19.82 23.06 -0.68
N ALA A 28 -19.39 22.70 0.53
CA ALA A 28 -18.32 23.39 1.24
C ALA A 28 -16.97 23.32 0.48
N LEU A 29 -16.63 22.15 -0.08
CA LEU A 29 -15.39 22.01 -0.87
C LEU A 29 -15.41 22.85 -2.15
N ARG A 30 -16.56 23.01 -2.83
CA ARG A 30 -16.68 23.92 -3.98
C ARG A 30 -16.42 25.37 -3.58
N GLN A 31 -16.93 25.79 -2.43
CA GLN A 31 -16.67 27.13 -1.91
C GLN A 31 -15.17 27.33 -1.65
N VAL A 32 -14.54 26.39 -0.92
CA VAL A 32 -13.10 26.40 -0.67
C VAL A 32 -12.31 26.44 -1.98
N LEU A 33 -12.72 25.66 -3.00
CA LEU A 33 -12.07 25.63 -4.31
C LEU A 33 -12.18 26.98 -5.02
N ALA A 34 -13.34 27.63 -4.99
CA ALA A 34 -13.54 28.95 -5.59
C ALA A 34 -12.66 30.01 -4.91
N GLU A 35 -12.73 30.09 -3.58
CA GLU A 35 -11.92 31.02 -2.78
C GLU A 35 -10.41 30.76 -2.98
N SER A 36 -9.99 29.50 -3.05
CA SER A 36 -8.58 29.14 -3.27
C SER A 36 -8.10 29.56 -4.67
N LYS A 37 -8.94 29.46 -5.71
CA LYS A 37 -8.60 29.94 -7.06
C LYS A 37 -8.39 31.45 -7.07
N ASP A 38 -9.25 32.21 -6.40
CA ASP A 38 -9.12 33.67 -6.30
C ASP A 38 -7.80 34.07 -5.60
N VAL A 39 -7.44 33.34 -4.54
CA VAL A 39 -6.16 33.53 -3.83
C VAL A 39 -4.97 33.21 -4.73
N VAL A 40 -5.01 32.09 -5.49
CA VAL A 40 -3.95 31.73 -6.43
C VAL A 40 -3.75 32.81 -7.50
N THR A 41 -4.83 33.27 -8.14
CA THR A 41 -4.77 34.33 -9.16
C THR A 41 -4.24 35.64 -8.58
N THR A 42 -4.52 35.92 -7.30
CA THR A 42 -3.99 37.10 -6.62
C THR A 42 -2.49 36.96 -6.36
N LEU A 43 -2.05 35.80 -5.85
CA LEU A 43 -0.65 35.53 -5.53
C LEU A 43 0.23 35.43 -6.77
N GLU A 44 -0.30 34.91 -7.89
CA GLU A 44 0.43 34.76 -9.16
C GLU A 44 1.01 36.09 -9.66
N LYS A 45 0.30 37.20 -9.42
CA LYS A 45 0.76 38.57 -9.76
C LYS A 45 2.05 38.98 -9.05
N TYR A 46 2.40 38.28 -7.98
CA TYR A 46 3.57 38.52 -7.15
C TYR A 46 4.63 37.41 -7.28
N THR A 47 4.39 36.41 -8.13
CA THR A 47 5.34 35.33 -8.44
C THR A 47 6.11 35.65 -9.73
N GLY A 48 7.43 35.46 -9.73
CA GLY A 48 8.33 35.80 -10.84
C GLY A 48 9.20 37.04 -10.59
N PRO A 49 9.97 37.53 -11.59
CA PRO A 49 10.70 38.79 -11.49
C PRO A 49 9.68 39.94 -11.46
N GLY A 50 9.17 40.23 -10.27
CA GLY A 50 8.11 41.20 -10.05
C GLY A 50 8.54 42.65 -10.32
N PRO A 51 7.58 43.60 -10.31
CA PRO A 51 7.85 45.03 -10.45
C PRO A 51 8.86 45.50 -9.38
N SER A 52 9.69 46.50 -9.71
CA SER A 52 10.92 46.88 -8.99
C SER A 52 10.79 47.20 -7.50
N ASP A 53 9.57 47.31 -6.98
CA ASP A 53 9.28 47.92 -5.68
C ASP A 53 8.90 46.90 -4.59
N ALA A 54 8.73 45.61 -4.92
CA ALA A 54 8.43 44.57 -3.92
C ALA A 54 9.71 44.03 -3.26
N SER A 55 9.73 43.90 -1.93
CA SER A 55 10.87 43.32 -1.23
C SER A 55 11.05 41.84 -1.59
N ILE A 56 12.31 41.38 -1.69
CA ILE A 56 12.65 39.98 -1.96
C ILE A 56 11.97 39.03 -0.96
N GLY A 57 11.85 39.45 0.30
CA GLY A 57 11.16 38.68 1.34
C GLY A 57 9.67 38.49 1.05
N PHE A 58 9.00 39.53 0.58
CA PHE A 58 7.59 39.46 0.18
C PHE A 58 7.40 38.56 -1.06
N GLN A 59 8.26 38.69 -2.07
CA GLN A 59 8.21 37.84 -3.26
C GLN A 59 8.40 36.35 -2.92
N ASN A 60 9.39 36.02 -2.07
CA ASN A 60 9.60 34.65 -1.60
C ASN A 60 8.40 34.10 -0.81
N HIS A 61 7.78 34.95 0.01
CA HIS A 61 6.58 34.58 0.76
C HIS A 61 5.40 34.34 -0.18
N ALA A 62 5.18 35.23 -1.15
CA ALA A 62 4.12 35.10 -2.14
C ALA A 62 4.31 33.85 -3.01
N ASP A 63 5.53 33.56 -3.49
CA ASP A 63 5.86 32.34 -4.25
C ASP A 63 5.60 31.07 -3.42
N LYS A 64 6.03 31.04 -2.16
CA LYS A 64 5.74 29.91 -1.26
C LYS A 64 4.23 29.67 -1.13
N HIS A 65 3.46 30.72 -0.84
CA HIS A 65 2.01 30.61 -0.66
C HIS A 65 1.30 30.27 -1.97
N TRP A 66 1.74 30.84 -3.09
CA TRP A 66 1.22 30.53 -4.42
C TRP A 66 1.40 29.04 -4.72
N ARG A 67 2.60 28.48 -4.53
CA ARG A 67 2.86 27.05 -4.73
C ARG A 67 1.93 26.18 -3.89
N ILE A 68 1.81 26.48 -2.58
CA ILE A 68 0.93 25.74 -1.67
C ILE A 68 -0.52 25.79 -2.18
N MET A 69 -1.05 26.98 -2.44
CA MET A 69 -2.45 27.18 -2.82
C MET A 69 -2.76 26.60 -4.20
N SER A 70 -1.83 26.70 -5.16
CA SER A 70 -1.95 26.09 -6.49
C SER A 70 -2.13 24.58 -6.39
N HIS A 71 -1.41 23.91 -5.49
CA HIS A 71 -1.59 22.48 -5.26
C HIS A 71 -2.86 22.15 -4.46
N VAL A 72 -3.28 23.00 -3.51
CA VAL A 72 -4.56 22.85 -2.80
C VAL A 72 -5.73 22.92 -3.78
N VAL A 73 -5.71 23.85 -4.73
CA VAL A 73 -6.75 23.97 -5.78
C VAL A 73 -6.88 22.67 -6.57
N VAL A 74 -5.75 22.06 -6.96
CA VAL A 74 -5.77 20.78 -7.69
C VAL A 74 -6.34 19.67 -6.81
N ALA A 75 -5.83 19.51 -5.57
CA ALA A 75 -6.26 18.45 -4.67
C ALA A 75 -7.76 18.55 -4.31
N VAL A 76 -8.23 19.74 -3.94
CA VAL A 76 -9.64 20.00 -3.62
C VAL A 76 -10.52 19.81 -4.86
N GLY A 77 -10.06 20.24 -6.04
CA GLY A 77 -10.78 20.03 -7.30
C GLY A 77 -10.99 18.55 -7.64
N GLU A 78 -9.95 17.72 -7.45
CA GLU A 78 -10.06 16.27 -7.62
C GLU A 78 -10.99 15.65 -6.57
N MET A 79 -10.88 16.05 -5.29
CA MET A 79 -11.80 15.59 -4.24
C MET A 79 -13.27 15.90 -4.56
N VAL A 80 -13.58 17.11 -5.02
CA VAL A 80 -14.94 17.50 -5.41
C VAL A 80 -15.46 16.59 -6.53
N THR A 81 -14.66 16.41 -7.58
CA THR A 81 -15.01 15.57 -8.74
C THR A 81 -15.38 14.14 -8.31
N TRP A 82 -14.57 13.54 -7.44
CA TRP A 82 -14.81 12.19 -6.92
C TRP A 82 -16.03 12.10 -6.01
N LEU A 83 -16.13 12.99 -5.04
CA LEU A 83 -17.22 12.96 -4.06
C LEU A 83 -18.57 13.23 -4.72
N GLU A 84 -18.62 14.06 -5.77
CA GLU A 84 -19.81 14.24 -6.61
C GLU A 84 -20.18 13.00 -7.39
N THR A 85 -19.20 12.31 -7.97
CA THR A 85 -19.41 11.04 -8.68
C THR A 85 -20.00 9.99 -7.72
N ILE A 86 -19.48 9.91 -6.50
CA ILE A 86 -20.02 9.04 -5.44
C ILE A 86 -21.43 9.47 -5.02
N ALA A 87 -21.66 10.77 -4.81
CA ALA A 87 -22.96 11.31 -4.38
C ALA A 87 -24.07 11.12 -5.42
N THR A 88 -23.71 11.04 -6.70
CA THR A 88 -24.63 10.90 -7.84
C THR A 88 -24.72 9.47 -8.38
N ALA A 89 -23.87 8.56 -7.89
CA ALA A 89 -23.87 7.15 -8.28
C ALA A 89 -25.24 6.50 -8.10
N ARG A 90 -25.64 5.72 -9.11
CA ARG A 90 -26.93 4.99 -9.14
C ARG A 90 -26.70 3.49 -8.97
N TYR A 91 -27.81 2.77 -8.78
CA TYR A 91 -27.81 1.31 -8.73
C TYR A 91 -27.14 0.73 -9.99
N GLY A 92 -26.12 -0.12 -9.81
CA GLY A 92 -25.37 -0.74 -10.91
C GLY A 92 -24.07 -0.04 -11.32
N CYS A 93 -23.67 1.07 -10.68
CA CYS A 93 -22.32 1.63 -10.85
C CYS A 93 -21.25 0.68 -10.30
N GLU A 94 -20.04 0.73 -10.90
CA GLU A 94 -18.83 0.08 -10.36
C GLU A 94 -18.62 0.48 -8.89
N ARG A 95 -17.91 -0.35 -8.10
CA ARG A 95 -17.67 -0.07 -6.68
C ARG A 95 -16.84 1.22 -6.54
N LEU A 96 -17.49 2.34 -6.24
CA LEU A 96 -16.83 3.65 -6.06
C LEU A 96 -16.25 3.88 -4.67
N PHE A 97 -16.46 2.94 -3.73
CA PHE A 97 -15.97 3.04 -2.36
C PHE A 97 -15.71 1.65 -1.77
N VAL A 98 -14.52 1.46 -1.20
CA VAL A 98 -14.16 0.29 -0.39
C VAL A 98 -13.92 0.79 1.04
N SER A 99 -14.78 0.39 2.00
CA SER A 99 -14.53 0.70 3.40
C SER A 99 -13.42 -0.21 3.92
N GLY A 100 -12.20 0.32 3.98
CA GLY A 100 -11.09 -0.37 4.61
C GLY A 100 -11.20 -0.38 6.14
N ALA A 101 -11.01 -1.53 6.78
CA ALA A 101 -10.73 -1.60 8.22
C ALA A 101 -9.30 -1.08 8.52
N ARG A 102 -8.92 -1.01 9.80
CA ARG A 102 -7.56 -0.59 10.21
C ARG A 102 -6.52 -1.32 9.36
N SER A 103 -5.56 -0.56 8.80
CA SER A 103 -4.51 -0.96 7.85
C SER A 103 -4.90 -1.17 6.38
N CYS A 104 -6.16 -0.99 5.99
CA CYS A 104 -6.58 -1.14 4.60
C CYS A 104 -6.15 0.06 3.74
N ALA A 105 -5.81 -0.26 2.49
CA ALA A 105 -5.17 0.60 1.51
C ALA A 105 -5.84 1.98 1.40
N ALA A 106 -5.01 3.01 1.28
CA ALA A 106 -5.46 4.25 0.68
C ALA A 106 -5.80 3.92 -0.79
N PHE A 107 -7.08 3.65 -1.07
CA PHE A 107 -7.55 3.47 -2.43
C PHE A 107 -7.49 4.83 -3.13
N VAL A 108 -6.58 4.96 -4.08
CA VAL A 108 -6.50 6.10 -4.99
C VAL A 108 -7.28 5.69 -6.24
N PRO A 109 -8.47 6.23 -6.48
CA PRO A 109 -9.29 5.81 -7.61
C PRO A 109 -8.59 6.07 -8.95
N PRO A 110 -8.87 5.28 -10.01
CA PRO A 110 -8.34 5.52 -11.34
C PRO A 110 -8.63 6.95 -11.83
N GLY A 111 -7.60 7.73 -12.11
CA GLY A 111 -7.72 9.13 -12.58
C GLY A 111 -7.37 10.21 -11.56
N PHE A 112 -7.06 9.84 -10.31
CA PHE A 112 -6.41 10.78 -9.37
C PHE A 112 -5.00 11.10 -9.88
N ARG A 113 -4.63 12.39 -9.98
CA ARG A 113 -3.28 12.73 -10.43
C ARG A 113 -2.30 12.45 -9.31
N ASP A 114 -1.11 11.97 -9.68
CA ASP A 114 -0.03 11.88 -8.71
C ASP A 114 0.54 13.26 -8.38
N LEU A 115 -0.14 13.99 -7.48
CA LEU A 115 0.24 15.33 -7.06
C LEU A 115 1.61 15.38 -6.39
N LEU A 116 2.05 14.26 -5.80
CA LEU A 116 3.35 14.14 -5.15
C LEU A 116 4.42 13.59 -6.07
N GLY A 117 4.06 13.05 -7.24
CA GLY A 117 4.97 12.44 -8.20
C GLY A 117 6.17 13.33 -8.54
N PRO A 118 5.94 14.58 -9.02
CA PRO A 118 7.03 15.51 -9.33
C PRO A 118 7.95 15.77 -8.12
N HIS A 119 7.38 15.93 -6.93
CA HIS A 119 8.15 16.16 -5.70
C HIS A 119 8.94 14.91 -5.26
N ARG A 120 8.37 13.72 -5.44
CA ARG A 120 9.05 12.45 -5.18
C ARG A 120 10.24 12.28 -6.13
N SER A 121 10.08 12.59 -7.41
CA SER A 121 11.18 12.55 -8.39
C SER A 121 12.33 13.47 -7.99
N VAL A 122 12.04 14.72 -7.64
CA VAL A 122 13.04 15.69 -7.16
C VAL A 122 13.71 15.21 -5.87
N ALA A 123 12.94 14.68 -4.92
CA ALA A 123 13.48 14.16 -3.66
C ALA A 123 14.36 12.92 -3.88
N LEU A 124 14.02 12.05 -4.83
CA LEU A 124 14.83 10.88 -5.20
C LEU A 124 16.12 11.30 -5.91
N GLU A 125 16.02 12.21 -6.88
CA GLU A 125 17.15 12.75 -7.63
C GLU A 125 18.20 13.37 -6.70
N HIS A 126 17.76 14.22 -5.76
CA HIS A 126 18.67 14.92 -4.86
C HIS A 126 18.92 14.19 -3.54
N ARG A 127 18.35 13.00 -3.33
CA ARG A 127 18.46 12.25 -2.07
C ARG A 127 19.91 12.12 -1.61
N ASN A 128 20.79 11.63 -2.48
CA ASN A 128 22.18 11.36 -2.13
C ASN A 128 22.93 12.64 -1.75
N VAL A 129 22.69 13.73 -2.48
CA VAL A 129 23.27 15.04 -2.19
C VAL A 129 22.76 15.58 -0.85
N MET A 130 21.45 15.51 -0.60
CA MET A 130 20.85 15.92 0.67
C MET A 130 21.41 15.15 1.85
N ILE A 131 21.56 13.83 1.73
CA ILE A 131 22.17 12.99 2.78
C ILE A 131 23.63 13.39 3.01
N ALA A 132 24.41 13.57 1.95
CA ALA A 132 25.81 13.98 2.05
C ALA A 132 25.95 15.34 2.74
N GLU A 133 25.10 16.31 2.39
CA GLU A 133 25.05 17.62 3.06
C GLU A 133 24.67 17.52 4.53
N LEU A 134 23.69 16.69 4.88
CA LEU A 134 23.32 16.47 6.29
C LEU A 134 24.46 15.83 7.09
N LEU A 135 25.19 14.89 6.49
CA LEU A 135 26.32 14.23 7.14
C LEU A 135 27.51 15.19 7.30
N ARG A 136 27.72 16.12 6.36
CA ARG A 136 28.83 17.08 6.36
C ARG A 136 28.55 18.32 7.22
N GLY A 137 27.40 18.95 7.00
CA GLY A 137 27.02 20.24 7.58
C GLY A 137 26.13 20.13 8.82
N GLY A 138 25.66 18.93 9.16
CA GLY A 138 24.74 18.71 10.26
C GLY A 138 23.29 19.04 9.91
N TRP A 139 22.43 19.06 10.93
CA TRP A 139 21.00 19.25 10.77
C TRP A 139 20.65 20.73 10.54
N PRO A 140 19.70 21.04 9.62
CA PRO A 140 19.27 22.40 9.39
C PRO A 140 18.52 22.98 10.60
N PRO A 141 18.37 24.31 10.70
CA PRO A 141 17.60 24.95 11.78
C PRO A 141 16.16 24.46 11.88
N SER A 142 15.54 24.06 10.77
CA SER A 142 14.18 23.47 10.78
C SER A 142 14.12 22.08 11.45
N ALA A 143 15.25 21.41 11.60
CA ALA A 143 15.38 20.14 12.33
C ALA A 143 15.80 20.34 13.78
N ARG A 144 16.57 21.42 14.03
CA ARG A 144 16.99 21.87 15.35
C ARG A 144 16.76 23.38 15.47
N PRO A 145 15.52 23.76 15.83
CA PRO A 145 15.15 25.13 16.14
C PRO A 145 16.11 25.76 17.14
N ARG A 146 16.25 27.08 17.08
CA ARG A 146 17.10 27.79 18.03
C ARG A 146 16.57 27.63 19.47
N PRO A 147 17.40 27.80 20.51
CA PRO A 147 16.99 27.58 21.90
C PRO A 147 15.80 28.43 22.36
N ASP A 148 15.54 29.54 21.69
CA ASP A 148 14.44 30.48 21.90
C ASP A 148 13.13 30.07 21.21
N GLU A 149 13.14 29.06 20.34
CA GLU A 149 11.94 28.54 19.69
C GLU A 149 11.35 27.36 20.49
N GLU A 150 10.13 27.52 21.01
CA GLU A 150 9.40 26.45 21.71
C GLU A 150 8.95 25.36 20.72
N VAL A 151 9.83 24.37 20.50
CA VAL A 151 9.51 23.22 19.65
C VAL A 151 9.81 21.92 20.39
N HIS A 152 8.85 21.00 20.36
CA HIS A 152 9.03 19.68 20.93
C HIS A 152 9.98 18.83 20.10
N LEU A 153 11.12 18.47 20.70
CA LEU A 153 12.14 17.62 20.09
C LEU A 153 12.07 16.21 20.66
N HIS A 154 12.08 15.24 19.75
CA HIS A 154 12.06 13.81 20.05
C HIS A 154 13.43 13.19 19.74
N PRO A 155 13.88 12.20 20.53
CA PRO A 155 15.16 11.54 20.28
C PRO A 155 15.05 10.51 19.15
N CYS A 156 16.05 10.46 18.28
CA CYS A 156 16.28 9.32 17.40
C CYS A 156 16.61 8.07 18.24
N LYS A 157 15.95 6.94 17.94
CA LYS A 157 16.13 5.67 18.67
C LYS A 157 17.54 5.09 18.58
N VAL A 158 18.31 5.48 17.55
CA VAL A 158 19.66 4.94 17.30
C VAL A 158 20.75 5.89 17.81
N CYS A 159 20.77 7.13 17.34
CA CYS A 159 21.85 8.08 17.69
C CYS A 159 21.50 9.02 18.86
N GLY A 160 20.28 8.95 19.41
CA GLY A 160 19.83 9.80 20.52
C GLY A 160 19.62 11.28 20.16
N GLN A 161 19.93 11.70 18.92
CA GLN A 161 19.81 13.09 18.51
C GLN A 161 18.36 13.58 18.60
N ARG A 162 18.18 14.76 19.19
CA ARG A 162 16.87 15.38 19.38
C ARG A 162 16.51 16.23 18.17
N LEU A 163 15.42 15.86 17.50
CA LEU A 163 14.95 16.49 16.27
C LEU A 163 13.44 16.70 16.33
N THR A 164 12.92 17.61 15.52
CA THR A 164 11.47 17.74 15.33
C THR A 164 10.92 16.49 14.62
N THR A 165 9.62 16.20 14.79
CA THR A 165 8.98 15.02 14.18
C THR A 165 9.05 15.01 12.65
N LEU A 166 9.18 16.18 12.02
CA LEU A 166 9.37 16.31 10.56
C LEU A 166 10.63 15.60 10.06
N TRP A 167 11.66 15.46 10.91
CA TRP A 167 12.93 14.83 10.56
C TRP A 167 13.10 13.44 11.17
N LEU A 168 12.03 12.92 11.77
CA LEU A 168 11.98 11.59 12.35
C LEU A 168 10.91 10.76 11.67
N HIS A 169 11.33 9.72 10.97
CA HIS A 169 10.40 8.74 10.43
C HIS A 169 10.40 7.49 11.33
N ARG A 170 9.25 7.19 11.93
CA ARG A 170 9.06 6.06 12.88
C ARG A 170 10.06 6.05 14.06
N GLY A 171 10.56 7.22 14.43
CA GLY A 171 11.52 7.43 15.52
C GLY A 171 13.00 7.32 15.10
N LEU A 172 13.30 7.31 13.80
CA LEU A 172 14.65 7.33 13.26
C LEU A 172 14.90 8.63 12.53
N CYS A 173 16.08 9.21 12.72
CA CYS A 173 16.52 10.31 11.89
C CYS A 173 16.93 9.80 10.51
N LEU A 174 16.81 10.68 9.51
CA LEU A 174 17.12 10.36 8.11
C LEU A 174 18.52 9.73 7.92
N SER A 175 19.54 10.21 8.63
CA SER A 175 20.89 9.65 8.56
C SER A 175 21.00 8.22 9.10
N CYS A 176 20.35 7.94 10.24
CA CYS A 176 20.34 6.58 10.81
C CYS A 176 19.52 5.62 9.95
N GLU A 177 18.39 6.09 9.41
CA GLU A 177 17.59 5.32 8.48
C GLU A 177 18.38 4.96 7.21
N GLU A 178 19.02 5.94 6.57
CA GLU A 178 19.81 5.70 5.35
C GLU A 178 21.01 4.79 5.61
N LYS A 179 21.68 4.93 6.75
CA LYS A 179 22.78 4.03 7.12
C LYS A 179 22.33 2.56 7.11
N VAL A 180 21.24 2.24 7.82
CA VAL A 180 20.73 0.86 7.90
C VAL A 180 20.24 0.36 6.53
N ARG A 181 19.62 1.24 5.73
CA ARG A 181 19.23 0.91 4.35
C ARG A 181 20.43 0.61 3.46
N SER A 182 21.52 1.37 3.62
CA SER A 182 22.75 1.17 2.86
C SER A 182 23.45 -0.15 3.18
N GLU A 183 23.25 -0.66 4.40
CA GLU A 183 23.68 -1.99 4.86
C GLU A 183 22.74 -3.13 4.37
N GLY A 184 21.71 -2.80 3.59
CA GLY A 184 20.77 -3.78 3.02
C GLY A 184 19.77 -4.34 4.04
N SER A 185 19.42 -3.56 5.06
CA SER A 185 18.57 -4.02 6.17
C SER A 185 17.37 -3.09 6.42
N CYS A 186 16.31 -3.65 7.01
CA CYS A 186 15.14 -2.88 7.40
C CYS A 186 15.47 -1.93 8.57
N PRO A 187 15.28 -0.62 8.44
CA PRO A 187 15.57 0.32 9.54
C PRO A 187 14.56 0.20 10.69
N TYR A 188 13.35 -0.32 10.46
CA TYR A 188 12.25 -0.23 11.41
C TYR A 188 12.06 -1.45 12.31
N SER A 189 12.63 -2.60 11.93
CA SER A 189 12.39 -3.87 12.63
C SER A 189 13.51 -4.85 12.34
N GLU A 190 14.19 -5.30 13.40
CA GLU A 190 15.18 -6.38 13.34
C GLU A 190 14.55 -7.74 12.99
N ARG A 191 13.23 -7.89 13.19
CA ARG A 191 12.50 -9.11 12.81
C ARG A 191 12.36 -9.25 11.30
N CYS A 192 12.47 -8.14 10.56
CA CYS A 192 12.51 -8.18 9.11
C CYS A 192 13.92 -8.61 8.71
N GLY A 193 14.06 -9.89 8.37
CA GLY A 193 15.33 -10.43 7.87
C GLY A 193 15.76 -9.75 6.56
N ARG A 194 17.01 -9.99 6.15
CA ARG A 194 17.57 -9.42 4.90
C ARG A 194 16.75 -9.77 3.66
N THR A 195 16.12 -10.94 3.64
CA THR A 195 15.27 -11.36 2.51
C THR A 195 14.00 -10.52 2.39
N SER A 196 13.55 -9.87 3.46
CA SER A 196 12.41 -8.95 3.45
C SER A 196 12.75 -7.54 2.94
N PHE A 197 13.98 -7.33 2.45
CA PHE A 197 14.49 -6.04 1.99
C PHE A 197 14.77 -6.06 0.49
N CYS A 198 14.16 -5.12 -0.22
CA CYS A 198 14.34 -4.94 -1.65
C CYS A 198 15.72 -4.31 -1.92
N PRO A 199 16.61 -4.97 -2.70
CA PRO A 199 17.93 -4.42 -3.02
C PRO A 199 17.86 -3.26 -4.01
N HIS A 200 16.87 -3.26 -4.91
CA HIS A 200 16.73 -2.27 -5.98
C HIS A 200 16.35 -0.88 -5.45
N GLU A 201 15.40 -0.85 -4.52
CA GLU A 201 14.77 0.38 -4.03
C GLU A 201 15.12 0.68 -2.56
N ARG A 202 15.93 -0.20 -1.95
CA ARG A 202 16.38 -0.14 -0.56
C ARG A 202 15.21 0.02 0.43
N ARG A 203 14.13 -0.72 0.22
CA ARG A 203 12.89 -0.67 1.00
C ARG A 203 12.48 -2.04 1.53
N CYS A 204 11.89 -2.08 2.72
CA CYS A 204 11.39 -3.31 3.31
C CYS A 204 9.97 -3.64 2.81
N PHE A 205 9.78 -4.82 2.25
CA PHE A 205 8.47 -5.32 1.79
C PHE A 205 7.43 -5.34 2.92
N VAL A 206 7.85 -5.69 4.14
CA VAL A 206 6.94 -5.86 5.29
C VAL A 206 6.62 -4.51 5.95
N CYS A 207 7.63 -3.79 6.42
CA CYS A 207 7.40 -2.57 7.20
C CYS A 207 6.89 -1.40 6.34
N GLU A 208 7.26 -1.35 5.07
CA GLU A 208 6.91 -0.26 4.16
C GLU A 208 5.86 -0.66 3.14
N GLN A 209 5.38 -1.91 3.20
CA GLN A 209 4.38 -2.44 2.27
C GLN A 209 4.82 -2.24 0.81
N TRP A 210 6.11 -2.43 0.56
CA TRP A 210 6.72 -2.14 -0.73
C TRP A 210 6.37 -3.20 -1.77
N SER A 211 6.25 -2.77 -3.03
CA SER A 211 6.15 -3.64 -4.20
C SER A 211 7.32 -3.30 -5.13
N CYS A 212 7.92 -4.29 -5.78
CA CYS A 212 9.05 -4.08 -6.67
C CYS A 212 8.92 -4.95 -7.92
N GLU A 213 8.84 -4.30 -9.07
CA GLU A 213 8.74 -4.96 -10.38
C GLU A 213 9.99 -5.78 -10.69
N GLN A 214 11.18 -5.27 -10.38
CA GLN A 214 12.45 -5.99 -10.57
C GLN A 214 12.56 -7.22 -9.66
N CYS A 215 12.03 -7.16 -8.44
CA CYS A 215 11.93 -8.35 -7.58
C CYS A 215 10.75 -9.26 -7.97
N ARG A 216 9.87 -8.83 -8.87
CA ARG A 216 8.57 -9.45 -9.17
C ARG A 216 7.73 -9.74 -7.92
N ILE A 217 7.79 -8.84 -6.93
CA ILE A 217 7.02 -8.93 -5.68
C ILE A 217 5.98 -7.82 -5.67
N LEU A 218 4.71 -8.19 -5.52
CA LEU A 218 3.60 -7.27 -5.36
C LEU A 218 2.98 -7.47 -3.98
N ARG A 219 2.92 -6.40 -3.18
CA ARG A 219 2.12 -6.37 -1.95
C ARG A 219 0.70 -5.99 -2.32
N GLY A 220 -0.25 -6.89 -2.04
CA GLY A 220 -1.67 -6.64 -2.24
C GLY A 220 -2.55 -7.48 -1.31
N ASP A 221 -3.85 -7.45 -1.54
CA ASP A 221 -4.84 -8.37 -0.97
C ASP A 221 -5.44 -9.29 -2.05
N GLY A 222 -6.53 -10.00 -1.73
CA GLY A 222 -7.18 -10.92 -2.67
C GLY A 222 -7.69 -10.26 -3.95
N GLU A 223 -8.10 -8.99 -3.88
CA GLU A 223 -8.54 -8.22 -5.05
C GLU A 223 -7.35 -7.94 -5.98
N ASP A 224 -6.20 -7.52 -5.43
CA ASP A 224 -4.98 -7.32 -6.21
C ASP A 224 -4.54 -8.62 -6.90
N VAL A 225 -4.63 -9.76 -6.22
CA VAL A 225 -4.33 -11.07 -6.82
C VAL A 225 -5.28 -11.36 -7.98
N TRP A 226 -6.58 -11.13 -7.81
CA TRP A 226 -7.56 -11.31 -8.88
C TRP A 226 -7.24 -10.45 -10.11
N GLN A 227 -6.89 -9.17 -9.91
CA GLN A 227 -6.49 -8.27 -10.99
C GLN A 227 -5.20 -8.73 -11.70
N VAL A 228 -4.21 -9.21 -10.93
CA VAL A 228 -2.96 -9.73 -11.49
C VAL A 228 -3.21 -10.99 -12.32
N VAL A 229 -4.09 -11.90 -11.87
CA VAL A 229 -4.47 -13.09 -12.63
C VAL A 229 -5.12 -12.71 -13.96
N GLN A 230 -6.04 -11.74 -13.96
CA GLN A 230 -6.68 -11.25 -15.19
C GLN A 230 -5.66 -10.62 -16.16
N ARG A 231 -4.71 -9.86 -15.62
CA ARG A 231 -3.70 -9.16 -16.44
C ARG A 231 -2.63 -10.07 -17.00
N LEU A 232 -2.08 -10.96 -16.17
CA LEU A 232 -0.94 -11.81 -16.54
C LEU A 232 -1.37 -13.12 -17.19
N SER A 233 -2.60 -13.58 -16.95
CA SER A 233 -3.08 -14.91 -17.38
C SER A 233 -2.05 -16.02 -17.07
N PRO A 234 -1.65 -16.18 -15.78
CA PRO A 234 -0.59 -17.12 -15.42
C PRO A 234 -0.95 -18.55 -15.82
N THR A 235 0.05 -19.38 -16.12
CA THR A 235 -0.15 -20.80 -16.39
C THR A 235 -0.72 -21.52 -15.16
N ALA A 236 -0.28 -21.14 -13.96
CA ALA A 236 -0.75 -21.70 -12.70
C ALA A 236 -0.74 -20.65 -11.58
N VAL A 237 -1.71 -20.76 -10.67
CA VAL A 237 -1.77 -19.97 -9.43
C VAL A 237 -1.51 -20.89 -8.24
N PHE A 238 -0.53 -20.52 -7.42
CA PHE A 238 -0.15 -21.23 -6.21
C PHE A 238 -0.53 -20.37 -5.01
N LEU A 239 -1.36 -20.91 -4.13
CA LEU A 239 -1.85 -20.20 -2.94
C LEU A 239 -1.34 -20.90 -1.68
N ASP A 240 -0.75 -20.15 -0.75
CA ASP A 240 -0.71 -20.62 0.62
C ASP A 240 -2.14 -20.73 1.21
N PHE A 241 -2.28 -21.52 2.27
CA PHE A 241 -3.56 -21.72 2.93
C PHE A 241 -3.76 -20.82 4.14
N ASP A 242 -2.90 -20.90 5.15
CA ASP A 242 -3.13 -20.30 6.46
C ASP A 242 -2.84 -18.81 6.46
N ARG A 243 -3.84 -17.98 6.71
CA ARG A 243 -3.79 -16.50 6.61
C ARG A 243 -3.57 -15.96 5.21
N THR A 244 -3.66 -16.82 4.20
CA THR A 244 -3.63 -16.46 2.79
C THR A 244 -5.01 -16.74 2.17
N LEU A 245 -5.30 -17.98 1.80
CA LEU A 245 -6.64 -18.36 1.30
C LEU A 245 -7.70 -18.45 2.42
N CYS A 246 -7.30 -18.87 3.62
CA CYS A 246 -8.20 -19.13 4.74
C CYS A 246 -7.77 -18.36 6.00
N SER A 247 -8.76 -17.95 6.80
CA SER A 247 -8.56 -17.29 8.11
C SER A 247 -7.91 -18.17 9.20
N THR A 248 -7.58 -19.43 8.90
CA THR A 248 -6.94 -20.34 9.88
C THR A 248 -5.62 -19.80 10.39
N ARG A 249 -5.32 -20.10 11.66
CA ARG A 249 -3.98 -19.88 12.21
C ARG A 249 -3.07 -21.01 11.73
N ARG A 250 -1.78 -20.68 11.51
CA ARG A 250 -0.76 -21.63 11.03
C ARG A 250 -0.84 -22.99 11.73
N GLY A 251 -1.10 -24.03 10.95
CA GLY A 251 -1.14 -25.44 11.39
C GLY A 251 -2.41 -25.87 12.12
N GLY A 252 -3.41 -24.99 12.25
CA GLY A 252 -4.73 -25.36 12.77
C GLY A 252 -5.54 -26.14 11.74
N SER A 253 -6.49 -26.97 12.19
CA SER A 253 -7.46 -27.57 11.27
C SER A 253 -8.50 -26.52 10.88
N PRO A 254 -8.82 -26.36 9.57
CA PRO A 254 -9.89 -25.46 9.13
C PRO A 254 -11.29 -25.96 9.49
N LEU A 255 -11.42 -27.22 9.95
CA LEU A 255 -12.67 -27.78 10.45
C LEU A 255 -12.96 -27.37 11.90
N ASP A 256 -11.95 -26.90 12.63
CA ASP A 256 -12.05 -26.53 14.04
C ASP A 256 -12.38 -25.04 14.22
N GLY A 257 -13.67 -24.73 14.24
CA GLY A 257 -14.17 -23.38 14.52
C GLY A 257 -14.80 -22.71 13.31
N ASN A 258 -15.04 -21.39 13.41
CA ASN A 258 -15.70 -20.63 12.35
C ASN A 258 -14.68 -19.93 11.46
N HIS A 259 -14.11 -20.68 10.52
CA HIS A 259 -13.15 -20.19 9.55
C HIS A 259 -13.83 -19.77 8.24
N THR A 260 -13.33 -18.68 7.65
CA THR A 260 -13.74 -18.13 6.36
C THR A 260 -12.62 -18.25 5.33
N VAL A 261 -13.03 -18.37 4.06
CA VAL A 261 -12.16 -18.26 2.89
C VAL A 261 -12.21 -16.82 2.40
N ASP A 262 -11.09 -16.30 1.90
CA ASP A 262 -11.06 -15.01 1.22
C ASP A 262 -11.93 -15.04 -0.05
N PRO A 263 -12.92 -14.14 -0.21
CA PRO A 263 -13.89 -14.21 -1.30
C PRO A 263 -13.28 -13.90 -2.67
N ASP A 264 -12.26 -13.06 -2.73
CA ASP A 264 -11.61 -12.67 -3.99
C ASP A 264 -10.67 -13.78 -4.45
N LEU A 265 -9.92 -14.40 -3.52
CA LEU A 265 -9.14 -15.61 -3.83
C LEU A 265 -10.03 -16.82 -4.17
N ALA A 266 -11.19 -16.97 -3.53
CA ALA A 266 -12.17 -17.98 -3.93
C ALA A 266 -12.69 -17.75 -5.36
N SER A 267 -12.83 -16.48 -5.77
CA SER A 267 -13.20 -16.11 -7.14
C SER A 267 -12.08 -16.45 -8.14
N VAL A 268 -10.81 -16.28 -7.76
CA VAL A 268 -9.66 -16.76 -8.54
C VAL A 268 -9.71 -18.29 -8.71
N CYS A 269 -9.93 -19.03 -7.61
CA CYS A 269 -10.10 -20.49 -7.64
C CYS A 269 -11.22 -20.95 -8.59
N ALA A 270 -12.33 -20.20 -8.65
CA ALA A 270 -13.45 -20.52 -9.53
C ALA A 270 -13.20 -20.19 -11.01
N GLY A 271 -12.42 -19.13 -11.29
CA GLY A 271 -12.20 -18.59 -12.63
C GLY A 271 -10.93 -19.10 -13.33
N HIS A 272 -9.94 -19.60 -12.58
CA HIS A 272 -8.65 -20.02 -13.13
C HIS A 272 -8.56 -21.55 -13.21
N PRO A 273 -8.13 -22.14 -14.35
CA PRO A 273 -8.17 -23.59 -14.54
C PRO A 273 -7.19 -24.35 -13.63
N ILE A 274 -6.05 -23.74 -13.30
CA ILE A 274 -4.98 -24.36 -12.54
C ILE A 274 -4.70 -23.52 -11.29
N VAL A 275 -5.37 -23.86 -10.19
CA VAL A 275 -5.10 -23.26 -8.87
C VAL A 275 -4.74 -24.36 -7.88
N LYS A 276 -3.54 -24.30 -7.30
CA LYS A 276 -3.05 -25.28 -6.33
C LYS A 276 -2.82 -24.62 -4.99
N VAL A 277 -3.21 -25.29 -3.92
CA VAL A 277 -2.86 -24.86 -2.56
C VAL A 277 -1.53 -25.49 -2.19
N VAL A 278 -0.54 -24.69 -1.79
CA VAL A 278 0.80 -25.15 -1.39
C VAL A 278 1.04 -24.76 0.07
N THR A 279 1.05 -25.75 0.96
CA THR A 279 1.03 -25.52 2.41
C THR A 279 2.08 -26.34 3.17
N ARG A 280 2.51 -25.82 4.32
CA ARG A 280 3.31 -26.58 5.31
C ARG A 280 2.44 -27.35 6.31
N SER A 281 1.10 -27.26 6.21
CA SER A 281 0.20 -27.98 7.10
C SER A 281 0.20 -29.47 6.81
N SER A 282 0.20 -30.31 7.84
CA SER A 282 0.01 -31.77 7.73
C SER A 282 -1.47 -32.16 7.64
N ARG A 283 -2.39 -31.19 7.56
CA ARG A 283 -3.84 -31.37 7.54
C ARG A 283 -4.41 -31.29 6.13
N LYS A 284 -3.78 -31.97 5.16
CA LYS A 284 -4.17 -31.92 3.75
C LYS A 284 -5.65 -32.28 3.57
N ASP A 285 -6.08 -33.40 4.15
CA ASP A 285 -7.44 -33.92 3.99
C ASP A 285 -8.49 -32.97 4.61
N ASP A 286 -8.17 -32.34 5.75
CA ASP A 286 -9.04 -31.35 6.38
C ASP A 286 -9.20 -30.10 5.50
N ILE A 287 -8.11 -29.65 4.85
CA ILE A 287 -8.11 -28.52 3.92
C ILE A 287 -8.98 -28.83 2.70
N GLU A 288 -8.78 -30.00 2.09
CA GLU A 288 -9.58 -30.45 0.94
C GLU A 288 -11.07 -30.55 1.30
N THR A 289 -11.38 -31.16 2.45
CA THR A 289 -12.76 -31.28 2.96
C THR A 289 -13.39 -29.91 3.19
N PHE A 290 -12.66 -29.00 3.83
CA PHE A 290 -13.14 -27.64 4.11
C PHE A 290 -13.39 -26.84 2.83
N LEU A 291 -12.46 -26.85 1.88
CA LEU A 291 -12.61 -26.11 0.61
C LEU A 291 -13.77 -26.65 -0.22
N ASN A 292 -13.94 -27.98 -0.26
CA ASN A 292 -15.09 -28.62 -0.90
C ASN A 292 -16.42 -28.19 -0.25
N ALA A 293 -16.48 -28.17 1.09
CA ALA A 293 -17.67 -27.73 1.83
C ALA A 293 -17.99 -26.24 1.59
N LYS A 294 -16.98 -25.42 1.30
CA LYS A 294 -17.12 -24.00 0.94
C LYS A 294 -17.36 -23.76 -0.55
N GLY A 295 -17.38 -24.81 -1.38
CA GLY A 295 -17.57 -24.70 -2.84
C GLY A 295 -16.38 -24.11 -3.59
N VAL A 296 -15.18 -24.13 -3.00
CA VAL A 296 -13.95 -23.59 -3.60
C VAL A 296 -13.27 -24.69 -4.40
N ARG A 297 -13.20 -24.52 -5.72
CA ARG A 297 -12.59 -25.50 -6.63
C ARG A 297 -11.10 -25.23 -6.77
N ILE A 298 -10.29 -26.24 -6.53
CA ILE A 298 -8.83 -26.19 -6.71
C ILE A 298 -8.38 -27.44 -7.47
N ALA A 299 -7.26 -27.33 -8.18
CA ALA A 299 -6.62 -28.44 -8.87
C ALA A 299 -5.96 -29.44 -7.91
N GLY A 300 -5.66 -29.01 -6.67
CA GLY A 300 -5.21 -29.91 -5.60
C GLY A 300 -4.50 -29.18 -4.47
N VAL A 301 -4.25 -29.92 -3.38
CA VAL A 301 -3.46 -29.46 -2.23
C VAL A 301 -2.13 -30.21 -2.20
N ARG A 302 -1.02 -29.46 -2.25
CA ARG A 302 0.35 -29.94 -2.05
C ARG A 302 0.79 -29.62 -0.63
N SER A 303 1.10 -30.65 0.16
CA SER A 303 1.55 -30.50 1.55
C SER A 303 3.01 -30.88 1.68
N LEU A 304 3.86 -29.90 1.99
CA LEU A 304 5.31 -30.12 2.15
C LEU A 304 5.61 -31.16 3.24
N LYS A 305 4.82 -31.18 4.33
CA LYS A 305 5.04 -32.13 5.44
C LYS A 305 4.65 -33.55 5.10
N ILE A 306 3.59 -33.75 4.32
CA ILE A 306 3.12 -35.10 3.95
C ILE A 306 3.98 -35.65 2.82
N GLU A 307 4.36 -34.78 1.88
CA GLU A 307 5.12 -35.16 0.68
C GLU A 307 6.64 -35.10 0.91
N ASN A 308 7.09 -34.78 2.13
CA ASN A 308 8.51 -34.65 2.52
C ASN A 308 9.32 -33.68 1.64
N LEU A 309 8.68 -32.62 1.15
CA LEU A 309 9.29 -31.58 0.33
C LEU A 309 9.95 -30.51 1.18
N GLN A 310 11.05 -29.93 0.71
CA GLN A 310 11.85 -28.99 1.48
C GLN A 310 11.26 -27.58 1.46
N SER A 311 10.72 -27.15 0.33
CA SER A 311 10.24 -25.78 0.13
C SER A 311 9.04 -25.70 -0.81
N LYS A 312 8.30 -24.58 -0.74
CA LYS A 312 7.17 -24.33 -1.65
C LYS A 312 7.66 -24.04 -3.06
N SER A 313 8.86 -23.46 -3.16
CA SER A 313 9.53 -23.19 -4.42
C SER A 313 9.93 -24.45 -5.19
N GLU A 314 10.17 -25.57 -4.51
CA GLU A 314 10.37 -26.89 -5.12
C GLU A 314 9.09 -27.34 -5.82
N VAL A 315 7.95 -27.29 -5.12
CA VAL A 315 6.62 -27.59 -5.70
C VAL A 315 6.33 -26.71 -6.91
N ILE A 316 6.55 -25.40 -6.80
CA ILE A 316 6.27 -24.46 -7.89
C ILE A 316 7.13 -24.77 -9.11
N ARG A 317 8.41 -25.11 -8.91
CA ARG A 317 9.31 -25.50 -10.01
C ARG A 317 8.87 -26.79 -10.67
N GLU A 318 8.63 -27.86 -9.90
CA GLU A 318 8.16 -29.15 -10.43
C GLU A 318 6.92 -29.00 -11.35
N GLU A 319 6.05 -28.06 -11.02
CA GLU A 319 4.77 -27.85 -11.72
C GLU A 319 4.90 -26.96 -12.97
N LEU A 320 5.93 -26.12 -13.03
CA LEU A 320 6.20 -25.24 -14.17
C LEU A 320 7.30 -25.79 -15.09
N ASP A 321 8.10 -26.74 -14.60
CA ASP A 321 9.20 -27.34 -15.34
C ASP A 321 8.69 -28.04 -16.61
N GLY A 322 9.41 -27.84 -17.72
CA GLY A 322 9.03 -28.38 -19.03
C GLY A 322 7.85 -27.68 -19.73
N VAL A 323 7.30 -26.58 -19.18
CA VAL A 323 6.33 -25.72 -19.87
C VAL A 323 7.01 -24.43 -20.34
N PRO A 324 7.34 -24.29 -21.64
CA PRO A 324 7.96 -23.09 -22.18
C PRO A 324 7.09 -21.85 -21.93
N ASP A 325 7.73 -20.72 -21.62
CA ASP A 325 7.09 -19.43 -21.37
C ASP A 325 6.01 -19.45 -20.27
N SER A 326 6.10 -20.39 -19.33
CA SER A 326 5.14 -20.50 -18.24
C SER A 326 5.29 -19.37 -17.22
N VAL A 327 4.15 -18.84 -16.80
CA VAL A 327 4.08 -17.78 -15.78
C VAL A 327 3.37 -18.34 -14.56
N GLY A 328 4.10 -18.50 -13.45
CA GLY A 328 3.51 -18.86 -12.16
C GLY A 328 3.18 -17.62 -11.33
N LEU A 329 1.99 -17.58 -10.72
CA LEU A 329 1.67 -16.61 -9.68
C LEU A 329 1.66 -17.30 -8.31
N PHE A 330 2.56 -16.89 -7.41
CA PHE A 330 2.62 -17.42 -6.05
C PHE A 330 2.17 -16.38 -5.02
N VAL A 331 1.23 -16.75 -4.15
CA VAL A 331 0.60 -15.89 -3.15
C VAL A 331 0.82 -16.48 -1.76
N ASP A 332 1.39 -15.69 -0.85
CA ASP A 332 1.71 -16.10 0.52
C ASP A 332 1.70 -14.90 1.48
N ASP A 333 1.28 -15.12 2.73
CA ASP A 333 1.34 -14.12 3.81
C ASP A 333 2.77 -13.89 4.33
N ASP A 334 3.67 -14.85 4.08
CA ASP A 334 5.04 -14.86 4.55
C ASP A 334 6.02 -14.46 3.44
N ILE A 335 6.57 -13.25 3.55
CA ILE A 335 7.58 -12.74 2.61
C ILE A 335 8.78 -13.69 2.45
N ARG A 336 9.09 -14.52 3.46
CA ARG A 336 10.22 -15.45 3.40
C ARG A 336 9.99 -16.59 2.41
N GLU A 337 8.74 -16.98 2.19
CA GLU A 337 8.37 -17.99 1.19
C GLU A 337 8.45 -17.37 -0.22
N LEU A 338 8.05 -16.10 -0.36
CA LEU A 338 8.09 -15.36 -1.64
C LEU A 338 9.50 -14.94 -2.07
N THR A 339 10.45 -14.88 -1.12
CA THR A 339 11.84 -14.46 -1.36
C THR A 339 12.83 -15.61 -1.28
N ASP A 340 12.33 -16.85 -1.39
CA ASP A 340 13.18 -18.03 -1.49
C ASP A 340 14.12 -17.92 -2.70
N ALA A 341 15.42 -18.13 -2.47
CA ALA A 341 16.46 -17.96 -3.49
C ALA A 341 16.21 -18.79 -4.76
N SER A 342 15.55 -19.94 -4.62
CA SER A 342 15.22 -20.81 -5.75
C SER A 342 14.05 -20.30 -6.61
N LEU A 343 13.20 -19.41 -6.08
CA LEU A 343 12.25 -18.65 -6.89
C LEU A 343 12.93 -17.49 -7.61
N VAL A 344 13.93 -16.86 -6.98
CA VAL A 344 14.69 -15.74 -7.58
C VAL A 344 15.48 -16.17 -8.81
N GLN A 345 15.92 -17.43 -8.88
CA GLN A 345 16.59 -17.98 -10.07
C GLN A 345 15.64 -18.03 -11.28
N LEU A 346 14.37 -18.42 -11.08
CA LEU A 346 13.33 -18.44 -12.13
C LEU A 346 12.93 -17.04 -12.63
N VAL A 347 13.35 -15.98 -11.94
CA VAL A 347 13.09 -14.59 -12.33
C VAL A 347 14.18 -14.05 -13.26
N ASN A 348 15.39 -14.62 -13.19
CA ASN A 348 16.57 -14.17 -13.91
C ASN A 348 16.95 -15.06 -15.12
N GLU A 349 16.31 -16.22 -15.24
CA GLU A 349 16.22 -17.01 -16.47
C GLU A 349 15.02 -16.53 -17.30
#